data_AF-A0A1C5KQJ2-F1
#
_entry.id   AF-A0A1C5KQJ2-F1
#
_cell.length_a   1.000
_cell.length_b   1.000
_cell.length_c   1.000
_cell.angle_alpha   90.00
_cell.angle_beta   90.00
_cell.angle_gamma   90.00
#
_symmetry.space_group_name_H-M   'P 1'
#
loop_
_entity.id
_entity.type
_entity.pdbx_description
1 polymer ?
#
loop_
_entity_poly.entity_id
_entity_poly.type
_entity_poly.pdbx_seq_one_letter_code
_entity_poly.pdbx_strand_id
1 'polypeptide(L)' 'MMTMEYNHDLELQASKEEGFEERIDNGIRSSVRMLRSVGTSDTVIATKLMKEFNLTREEALAYM' A
#
# COMPACT_ATOMS: atom_id res chain seq x y z
N MET A 1 7.20 5.80 38.26
CA MET A 1 8.03 5.54 37.08
C MET A 1 7.19 4.64 36.17
N MET A 2 6.43 5.22 35.24
CA MET A 2 5.38 4.51 34.48
C MET A 2 5.28 4.97 33.01
N THR A 3 6.20 5.84 32.58
CA THR A 3 6.13 6.53 31.29
C THR A 3 7.04 5.94 30.20
N MET A 4 8.02 5.10 30.57
CA MET A 4 8.94 4.51 29.57
C MET A 4 8.34 3.29 28.86
N GLU A 5 7.60 2.43 29.57
CA GLU A 5 6.99 1.23 28.96
C GLU A 5 5.88 1.62 27.95
N TYR A 6 5.07 2.63 28.26
CA TYR A 6 4.00 3.11 27.38
C TYR A 6 4.51 3.69 26.05
N ASN A 7 5.65 4.39 26.06
CA ASN A 7 6.24 4.94 24.83
C ASN A 7 6.85 3.85 23.95
N HIS A 8 7.41 2.80 24.55
CA HIS A 8 8.01 1.70 23.79
C HIS A 8 6.95 0.89 23.02
N ASP A 9 5.81 0.63 23.63
CA ASP A 9 4.70 -0.09 22.98
C ASP A 9 4.09 0.69 21.80
N LEU A 10 4.01 2.02 21.91
CA LEU A 10 3.54 2.89 20.83
C LEU A 10 4.51 2.92 19.64
N GLU A 11 5.82 3.05 19.90
CA GLU A 11 6.84 3.00 18.85
C GLU A 11 6.84 1.64 18.15
N LEU A 12 6.68 0.55 18.91
CA LEU A 12 6.62 -0.80 18.36
C LEU A 12 5.36 -1.05 17.51
N GLN A 13 4.23 -0.41 17.84
CA GLN A 13 3.02 -0.44 17.02
C GLN A 13 3.19 0.36 15.73
N ALA A 14 3.74 1.57 15.81
CA ALA A 14 4.03 2.39 14.64
C ALA A 14 4.96 1.67 13.64
N SER A 15 6.05 1.05 14.11
CA SER A 15 6.95 0.28 13.23
C SER A 15 6.29 -0.96 12.61
N LYS A 16 5.29 -1.56 13.28
CA LYS A 16 4.52 -2.68 12.71
C LYS A 16 3.53 -2.22 11.66
N GLU A 17 2.91 -1.06 11.86
CA GLU A 17 2.02 -0.42 10.89
C GLU A 17 2.78 0.02 9.64
N GLU A 18 3.93 0.67 9.80
CA GLU A 18 4.85 1.01 8.69
C GLU A 18 5.27 -0.23 7.89
N GLY A 19 5.67 -1.30 8.58
CA GLY A 19 6.04 -2.56 7.94
C GLY A 19 4.87 -3.29 7.27
N PHE A 20 3.63 -2.98 7.66
CA PHE A 20 2.42 -3.52 7.01
C PHE A 20 2.07 -2.72 5.75
N GLU A 21 2.14 -1.39 5.82
CA GLU A 21 1.94 -0.50 4.66
C GLU A 21 2.95 -0.80 3.55
N GLU A 22 4.24 -0.96 3.89
CA GLU A 22 5.28 -1.30 2.90
C GLU A 22 5.01 -2.64 2.19
N ARG A 23 4.41 -3.62 2.89
CA ARG A 23 4.01 -4.91 2.28
C ARG A 23 2.84 -4.77 1.33
N ILE A 24 1.87 -3.93 1.67
CA ILE A 24 0.73 -3.63 0.78
C ILE A 24 1.22 -2.94 -0.48
N ASP A 25 2.05 -1.91 -0.35
CA ASP A 25 2.65 -1.15 -1.47
C ASP A 25 3.36 -2.09 -2.45
N ASN A 26 4.21 -2.98 -1.92
CA ASN A 26 4.94 -3.97 -2.71
C ASN A 26 4.01 -4.99 -3.39
N GLY A 27 2.93 -5.39 -2.72
CA GLY A 27 1.89 -6.27 -3.27
C GLY A 27 1.15 -5.63 -4.44
N ILE A 28 0.77 -4.36 -4.30
CA ILE A 28 0.10 -3.59 -5.36
C ILE A 28 1.02 -3.46 -6.57
N ARG A 29 2.27 -3.00 -6.38
CA ARG A 29 3.26 -2.87 -7.48
C ARG A 29 3.52 -4.18 -8.21
N SER A 30 3.57 -5.29 -7.49
CA SER A 30 3.74 -6.63 -8.09
C SER A 30 2.52 -7.05 -8.90
N SER A 31 1.32 -6.75 -8.42
CA SER A 31 0.06 -7.01 -9.14
C SER A 31 -0.05 -6.16 -10.41
N VAL A 32 0.34 -4.89 -10.37
CA VAL A 32 0.41 -4.01 -11.55
C VAL A 32 1.34 -4.60 -12.61
N ARG A 33 2.55 -5.02 -12.23
CA ARG A 33 3.51 -5.67 -13.15
C ARG A 33 2.93 -6.93 -13.79
N MET A 34 2.25 -7.77 -13.00
CA MET A 34 1.58 -8.97 -13.52
C MET A 34 0.48 -8.61 -14.52
N LEU A 35 -0.40 -7.66 -14.20
CA LEU A 35 -1.51 -7.25 -15.06
C LEU A 35 -1.01 -6.66 -16.39
N ARG A 36 0.06 -5.86 -16.35
CA ARG A 36 0.73 -5.37 -17.57
C ARG A 36 1.32 -6.49 -18.41
N SER A 37 1.92 -7.50 -17.77
CA SER A 37 2.53 -8.64 -18.49
C SER A 37 1.51 -9.46 -19.29
N VAL A 38 0.24 -9.45 -18.88
CA VAL A 38 -0.87 -10.11 -19.60
C VAL A 38 -1.63 -9.15 -20.52
N GLY A 39 -1.11 -7.94 -20.75
CA GLY A 39 -1.66 -6.96 -21.69
C GLY A 39 -2.83 -6.14 -21.16
N THR A 40 -3.05 -6.08 -19.84
CA THR A 40 -4.07 -5.20 -19.26
C THR A 40 -3.61 -3.74 -19.37
N SER A 41 -4.47 -2.86 -19.85
CA SER A 41 -4.13 -1.43 -20.00
C SER A 41 -4.06 -0.71 -18.66
N ASP A 42 -3.15 0.25 -18.55
CA ASP A 42 -2.96 1.07 -17.34
C ASP A 42 -4.25 1.78 -16.89
N THR A 43 -5.12 2.16 -17.83
CA THR A 43 -6.44 2.74 -17.51
C THR A 43 -7.33 1.76 -16.75
N VAL A 44 -7.34 0.49 -17.16
CA VAL A 44 -8.12 -0.57 -16.49
C VAL A 44 -7.50 -0.92 -15.14
N ILE A 45 -6.17 -0.98 -15.07
CA ILE A 45 -5.45 -1.24 -13.82
C ILE A 45 -5.71 -0.12 -12.81
N ALA A 46 -5.53 1.15 -13.19
CA ALA A 46 -5.78 2.29 -12.32
C ALA A 46 -7.24 2.31 -11.82
N THR A 47 -8.21 2.03 -12.70
CA THR A 47 -9.63 1.94 -12.33
C THR A 47 -9.87 0.84 -11.29
N LYS A 48 -9.22 -0.31 -11.43
CA LYS A 48 -9.28 -1.40 -10.44
C LYS A 48 -8.65 -0.99 -9.11
N LEU A 49 -7.49 -0.35 -9.11
CA LEU A 49 -6.85 0.11 -7.88
C LEU A 49 -7.70 1.13 -7.13
N MET A 50 -8.29 2.10 -7.84
CA MET A 50 -9.22 3.07 -7.26
C MET A 50 -10.41 2.38 -6.58
N LYS A 51 -10.98 1.34 -7.20
CA LYS A 51 -12.15 0.63 -6.66
C LYS A 51 -11.81 -0.29 -5.49
N GLU A 52 -10.75 -1.08 -5.59
CA GLU A 52 -10.43 -2.13 -4.61
C GLU A 52 -9.75 -1.56 -3.36
N PHE A 53 -8.95 -0.50 -3.52
CA PHE A 53 -8.18 0.12 -2.43
C PHE A 53 -8.71 1.50 -2.03
N ASN A 54 -9.87 1.90 -2.59
CA ASN A 54 -10.50 3.20 -2.35
C ASN A 54 -9.55 4.39 -2.59
N LEU A 55 -8.65 4.25 -3.56
CA LEU A 55 -7.66 5.26 -3.93
C LEU A 55 -8.28 6.33 -4.82
N THR A 56 -7.78 7.55 -4.67
CA THR A 56 -7.97 8.60 -5.67
C THR A 56 -7.30 8.23 -6.99
N ARG A 57 -7.65 8.96 -8.05
CA ARG A 57 -7.01 8.79 -9.36
C ARG A 57 -5.50 9.05 -9.29
N GLU A 58 -5.09 10.05 -8.53
CA GLU A 58 -3.68 10.44 -8.37
C GLU A 58 -2.89 9.34 -7.66
N GLU A 59 -3.42 8.81 -6.56
CA GLU A 59 -2.81 7.71 -5.82
C GLU A 59 -2.71 6.43 -6.67
N ALA A 60 -3.77 6.07 -7.40
CA ALA A 60 -3.74 4.90 -8.28
C ALA A 60 -2.72 5.03 -9.41
N LEU A 61 -2.49 6.25 -9.92
CA LEU A 61 -1.48 6.54 -10.93
C LEU A 61 -0.05 6.49 -10.38
N ALA A 62 0.16 6.72 -9.08
CA ALA A 62 1.49 6.61 -8.46
C ALA A 62 2.06 5.17 -8.47
N TYR A 63 1.19 4.17 -8.68
CA TYR A 63 1.57 2.75 -8.81
C TYR A 63 1.87 2.30 -10.25
N MET A 64 1.64 3.16 -11.23
CA MET A 64 1.89 2.89 -12.65
C MET A 64 3.35 3.19 -13.00
#